data_AF-M7BYI8-F1
#
_entry.id   AF-M7BYI8-F1
#
_cell.length_a   1.000
_cell.length_b   1.000
_cell.length_c   1.000
_cell.angle_alpha   90.00
_cell.angle_beta   90.00
_cell.angle_gamma   90.00
#
_symmetry.space_group_name_H-M   'P 1'
#
loop_
_entity.id
_entity.type
_entity.pdbx_description
1 polymer ?
#
loop_
_entity_poly.entity_id
_entity_poly.type
_entity_poly.pdbx_seq_one_letter_code
_entity_poly.pdbx_strand_id
1 'polypeptide(L)'
;LPSFGPYLEQRKKIIAENKIKLKQKTTTVVLPEKKHFIPKKPIPAVKDVIGKALQYIGTYGELNNTEQVVALIDKEMCINCGKCYMTCNDSGYQAIQFDPETHLPTVTDSCTGCNLCLSVCPIIDCIRMVSRTTPYEPKRGLPLAVNPMC
;
A
#
# COMPACT_ATOMS: atom_id res chain seq x y z
N LEU A 1 8.33 9.37 -12.03
CA LEU A 1 8.01 9.64 -13.44
C LEU A 1 6.68 8.98 -13.75
N PRO A 2 5.56 9.71 -13.83
CA PRO A 2 4.28 9.10 -14.23
C PRO A 2 4.29 8.66 -15.70
N SER A 3 3.29 7.89 -16.10
CA SER A 3 3.21 7.25 -17.42
C SER A 3 2.47 8.11 -18.47
N PHE A 4 2.62 9.44 -18.42
CA PHE A 4 2.01 10.36 -19.39
C PHE A 4 2.92 11.57 -19.69
N GLY A 5 2.61 12.30 -20.77
CA GLY A 5 3.28 13.56 -21.14
C GLY A 5 4.81 13.43 -21.28
N PRO A 6 5.59 14.46 -20.88
CA PRO A 6 7.06 14.46 -21.01
C PRO A 6 7.72 13.38 -20.14
N TYR A 7 7.07 12.99 -19.04
CA TYR A 7 7.57 11.95 -18.14
C TYR A 7 7.61 10.57 -18.82
N LEU A 8 6.63 10.28 -19.68
CA LEU A 8 6.61 9.04 -20.46
C LEU A 8 7.76 8.99 -21.48
N GLU A 9 8.07 10.11 -22.12
CA GLU A 9 9.21 10.22 -23.03
C GLU A 9 10.53 9.96 -22.30
N GLN A 10 10.68 10.57 -21.11
CA GLN A 10 11.83 10.33 -20.25
C GLN A 10 11.95 8.87 -19.83
N ARG A 11 10.84 8.21 -19.43
CA ARG A 11 10.83 6.76 -19.13
C ARG A 11 11.26 5.94 -20.33
N LYS A 12 10.73 6.22 -21.52
CA LYS A 12 11.10 5.52 -22.77
C LYS A 12 12.59 5.68 -23.08
N LYS A 13 13.14 6.89 -22.92
CA LYS A 13 14.58 7.16 -23.11
C LYS A 13 15.44 6.34 -22.15
N ILE A 14 15.11 6.35 -20.85
CA ILE A 14 15.82 5.55 -19.83
C ILE A 14 15.79 4.06 -20.17
N ILE A 15 14.62 3.54 -20.58
CA ILE A 15 14.45 2.14 -20.97
C ILE A 15 15.32 1.81 -22.20
N ALA A 16 15.32 2.68 -23.23
CA ALA A 16 16.12 2.48 -24.44
C ALA A 16 17.62 2.44 -24.13
N GLU A 17 18.12 3.39 -23.33
CA GLU A 17 19.52 3.41 -22.87
C GLU A 17 19.87 2.15 -22.08
N ASN A 18 18.99 1.69 -21.18
CA ASN A 18 19.20 0.47 -20.43
C ASN A 18 19.24 -0.78 -21.32
N LYS A 19 18.41 -0.85 -22.38
CA LYS A 19 18.46 -1.96 -23.35
C LYS A 19 19.77 -1.98 -24.15
N ILE A 20 20.30 -0.82 -24.54
CA ILE A 20 21.61 -0.73 -25.22
C ILE A 20 22.73 -1.19 -24.29
N LYS A 21 22.73 -0.73 -23.03
CA LYS A 21 23.70 -1.16 -22.00
C LYS A 21 23.65 -2.67 -21.76
N LEU A 22 22.45 -3.26 -21.70
CA LEU A 22 22.27 -4.70 -21.55
C LEU A 22 22.77 -5.48 -22.77
N LYS A 23 22.61 -4.96 -23.99
CA LYS A 23 23.12 -5.59 -25.22
C LYS A 23 24.66 -5.66 -25.25
N GLN A 24 25.34 -4.67 -24.67
CA GLN A 24 26.80 -4.62 -24.58
C GLN A 24 27.35 -5.57 -23.50
N LYS A 25 26.54 -5.99 -22.53
CA LYS A 25 26.92 -6.96 -21.52
C LYS A 25 26.67 -8.38 -22.04
N THR A 26 27.73 -9.14 -22.29
CA THR A 26 27.63 -10.57 -22.57
C THR A 26 27.06 -11.27 -21.34
N THR A 27 25.77 -11.56 -21.36
CA THR A 27 25.07 -12.24 -20.27
C THR A 27 24.81 -13.67 -20.70
N THR A 28 25.37 -14.64 -20.00
CA THR A 28 25.01 -16.05 -20.15
C THR A 28 23.55 -16.23 -19.75
N VAL A 29 22.70 -16.53 -20.72
CA VAL A 29 21.27 -16.80 -20.49
C VAL A 29 21.15 -18.21 -19.93
N VAL A 30 21.12 -18.32 -18.60
CA VAL A 30 20.76 -19.57 -17.93
C VAL A 30 19.23 -19.63 -17.88
N LEU A 31 18.65 -20.47 -18.72
CA LEU A 31 17.22 -20.78 -18.65
C LEU A 31 17.01 -21.66 -17.42
N PRO A 32 16.21 -21.23 -16.42
CA PRO A 32 15.89 -22.09 -15.31
C PRO A 32 15.08 -23.28 -15.81
N GLU A 33 15.44 -24.48 -15.35
CA GLU A 33 14.63 -25.68 -15.60
C GLU A 33 13.23 -25.48 -15.00
N LYS A 34 12.20 -25.78 -15.81
CA LYS A 34 10.81 -25.70 -15.37
C LYS A 34 10.52 -26.85 -14.40
N LYS A 35 10.43 -26.54 -13.10
CA LYS A 35 10.07 -27.49 -12.05
C LYS A 35 8.60 -27.33 -11.67
N HIS A 36 7.90 -28.44 -11.47
CA HIS A 36 6.53 -28.44 -10.99
C HIS A 36 6.52 -28.35 -9.46
N PHE A 37 5.58 -27.59 -8.89
CA PHE A 37 5.40 -27.55 -7.45
C PHE A 37 4.78 -28.86 -6.97
N ILE A 38 5.52 -29.59 -6.14
CA ILE A 38 5.03 -30.82 -5.50
C ILE A 38 4.43 -30.44 -4.14
N PRO A 39 3.24 -30.94 -3.75
CA PRO A 39 2.69 -30.71 -2.44
C PRO A 39 3.67 -31.11 -1.33
N LYS A 40 4.13 -30.13 -0.55
CA LYS A 40 5.02 -30.35 0.61
C LYS A 40 4.25 -30.67 1.90
N LYS A 41 2.93 -30.54 1.86
CA LYS A 41 2.00 -30.80 2.96
C LYS A 41 0.76 -31.52 2.40
N PRO A 42 0.06 -32.31 3.22
CA PRO A 42 -1.23 -32.91 2.83
C PRO A 42 -2.21 -31.83 2.36
N ILE A 43 -2.96 -32.14 1.30
CA ILE A 43 -4.01 -31.25 0.79
C ILE A 43 -5.19 -31.31 1.78
N PRO A 44 -5.63 -30.18 2.35
CA PRO A 44 -6.71 -30.18 3.33
C PRO A 44 -8.03 -30.60 2.70
N ALA A 45 -8.79 -31.44 3.40
CA ALA A 45 -10.17 -31.75 3.08
C ALA A 45 -11.10 -30.64 3.59
N VAL A 46 -12.36 -30.65 3.15
CA VAL A 46 -13.37 -29.67 3.58
C VAL A 46 -13.46 -29.61 5.12
N LYS A 47 -13.46 -30.76 5.79
CA LYS A 47 -13.50 -30.86 7.26
C LYS A 47 -12.33 -30.17 7.97
N ASP A 48 -11.19 -30.00 7.30
CA ASP A 48 -9.98 -29.42 7.91
C ASP A 48 -10.01 -27.88 7.90
N VAL A 49 -10.88 -27.28 7.07
CA VAL A 49 -10.98 -25.82 6.90
C VAL A 49 -12.25 -25.22 7.52
N ILE A 50 -13.26 -26.03 7.83
CA ILE A 50 -14.47 -25.58 8.53
C ILE A 50 -14.07 -24.88 9.84
N GLY A 51 -14.55 -23.65 10.01
CA GLY A 51 -14.35 -22.87 11.24
C GLY A 51 -12.98 -22.22 11.43
N LYS A 52 -12.01 -22.37 10.51
CA LYS A 52 -10.65 -21.81 10.67
C LYS A 52 -10.59 -20.28 10.82
N ALA A 53 -11.59 -19.56 10.31
CA ALA A 53 -11.68 -18.10 10.42
C ALA A 53 -12.24 -17.64 11.77
N LEU A 54 -12.92 -18.51 12.53
CA LEU A 54 -13.63 -18.11 13.77
C LEU A 54 -12.68 -17.61 14.86
N GLN A 55 -11.42 -18.07 14.86
CA GLN A 55 -10.39 -17.60 15.80
C GLN A 55 -10.03 -16.11 15.65
N TYR A 56 -10.41 -15.48 14.53
CA TYR A 56 -10.14 -14.05 14.25
C TYR A 56 -11.36 -13.15 14.47
N ILE A 57 -12.47 -13.72 14.95
CA ILE A 57 -13.72 -12.98 15.20
C ILE A 57 -13.91 -12.89 16.71
N GLY A 58 -14.08 -11.66 17.21
CA GLY A 58 -14.22 -11.39 18.64
C GLY A 58 -14.91 -10.05 18.89
N THR A 59 -14.93 -9.62 20.14
CA THR A 59 -15.45 -8.31 20.53
C THR A 59 -14.46 -7.18 20.18
N TYR A 60 -14.93 -5.92 20.17
CA TYR A 60 -14.06 -4.78 19.89
C TYR A 60 -12.91 -4.64 20.91
N GLY A 61 -13.13 -5.03 22.18
CA GLY A 61 -12.10 -4.96 23.22
C GLY A 61 -10.94 -5.94 23.03
N GLU A 62 -11.12 -6.97 22.19
CA GLU A 62 -10.06 -7.91 21.80
C GLU A 62 -9.17 -7.37 20.67
N LEU A 63 -9.57 -6.26 20.03
CA LEU A 63 -8.80 -5.61 18.98
C LEU A 63 -7.71 -4.71 19.58
N ASN A 64 -6.50 -4.80 19.03
CA ASN A 64 -5.38 -3.99 19.49
C ASN A 64 -5.43 -2.55 18.94
N ASN A 65 -5.65 -1.57 19.83
CA ASN A 65 -5.66 -0.16 19.47
C ASN A 65 -4.27 0.51 19.47
N THR A 66 -3.22 -0.22 19.83
CA THR A 66 -1.82 0.25 19.80
C THR A 66 -1.09 -0.16 18.51
N GLU A 67 -1.49 -1.27 17.89
CA GLU A 67 -0.95 -1.75 16.60
C GLU A 67 -1.57 -1.01 15.42
N GLN A 68 -1.29 0.28 15.33
CA GLN A 68 -1.81 1.15 14.26
C GLN A 68 -1.08 0.94 12.93
N VAL A 69 -1.78 1.22 11.84
CA VAL A 69 -1.24 1.14 10.47
C VAL A 69 -1.34 2.48 9.76
N VAL A 70 -0.55 2.65 8.71
CA VAL A 70 -0.64 3.78 7.78
C VAL A 70 -0.66 3.28 6.34
N ALA A 71 -1.25 4.06 5.44
CA ALA A 71 -1.29 3.72 4.03
C ALA A 71 0.06 3.99 3.37
N LEU A 72 0.51 3.07 2.51
CA LEU A 72 1.69 3.19 1.67
C LEU A 72 1.28 3.00 0.22
N ILE A 73 1.61 3.96 -0.65
CA ILE A 73 1.25 3.95 -2.07
C ILE A 73 2.47 3.58 -2.91
N ASP A 74 2.34 2.56 -3.76
CA ASP A 74 3.32 2.23 -4.80
C ASP A 74 3.15 3.18 -6.00
N LYS A 75 4.14 4.05 -6.21
CA LYS A 75 4.15 5.06 -7.28
C LYS A 75 4.28 4.45 -8.68
N GLU A 76 4.80 3.23 -8.80
CA GLU A 76 4.97 2.55 -10.09
C GLU A 76 3.68 1.84 -10.54
N MET A 77 2.82 1.45 -9.60
CA MET A 77 1.49 0.90 -9.89
C MET A 77 0.41 1.98 -10.03
N CYS A 78 0.66 3.18 -9.52
CA CYS A 78 -0.31 4.27 -9.50
C CYS A 78 -0.68 4.74 -10.93
N ILE A 79 -1.98 4.90 -11.18
CA ILE A 79 -2.52 5.44 -12.45
C ILE A 79 -2.98 6.90 -12.33
N ASN A 80 -2.53 7.63 -11.31
CA ASN A 80 -2.73 9.07 -11.18
C ASN A 80 -4.19 9.57 -11.09
N CYS A 81 -5.15 8.69 -10.75
CA CYS A 81 -6.58 9.05 -10.76
C CYS A 81 -7.04 9.97 -9.62
N GLY A 82 -6.24 10.15 -8.56
CA GLY A 82 -6.58 11.02 -7.42
C GLY A 82 -7.71 10.53 -6.50
N LYS A 83 -8.30 9.34 -6.72
CA LYS A 83 -9.40 8.84 -5.87
C LYS A 83 -9.02 8.71 -4.39
N CYS A 84 -7.82 8.23 -4.10
CA CYS A 84 -7.29 8.17 -2.74
C CYS A 84 -7.22 9.56 -2.08
N TYR A 85 -6.76 10.57 -2.83
CA TYR A 85 -6.70 11.96 -2.39
C TYR A 85 -8.10 12.52 -2.10
N MET A 86 -9.03 12.41 -3.05
CA MET A 86 -10.42 12.88 -2.88
C MET A 86 -11.10 12.24 -1.67
N THR A 87 -11.02 10.92 -1.53
CA THR A 87 -11.63 10.20 -0.40
C THR A 87 -10.99 10.58 0.93
N CYS A 88 -9.68 10.79 0.98
CA CYS A 88 -9.03 11.24 2.21
C CYS A 88 -9.40 12.69 2.57
N ASN A 89 -9.68 13.52 1.58
CA ASN A 89 -10.09 14.91 1.82
C ASN A 89 -11.53 15.01 2.31
N ASP A 90 -12.48 14.42 1.59
CA ASP A 90 -13.91 14.67 1.83
C ASP A 90 -14.54 13.63 2.77
N SER A 91 -13.82 12.54 3.05
CA SER A 91 -14.29 11.45 3.91
C SER A 91 -13.25 10.96 4.90
N GLY A 92 -12.13 11.69 5.07
CA GLY A 92 -11.00 11.27 5.88
C GLY A 92 -10.34 12.42 6.64
N TYR A 93 -9.00 12.45 6.57
CA TYR A 93 -8.14 13.25 7.43
C TYR A 93 -7.19 14.19 6.67
N GLN A 94 -7.46 14.42 5.38
CA GLN A 94 -6.66 15.31 4.51
C GLN A 94 -5.16 14.98 4.56
N ALA A 95 -4.84 13.67 4.59
CA ALA A 95 -3.51 13.13 4.86
C ALA A 95 -2.76 12.66 3.60
N ILE A 96 -3.21 13.09 2.42
CA ILE A 96 -2.59 12.73 1.15
C ILE A 96 -2.30 14.04 0.41
N GLN A 97 -1.05 14.22 0.01
CA GLN A 97 -0.65 15.26 -0.93
C GLN A 97 -0.80 14.72 -2.34
N PHE A 98 -1.31 15.54 -3.26
CA PHE A 98 -1.47 15.19 -4.66
C PHE A 98 -0.71 16.20 -5.51
N ASP A 99 0.36 15.74 -6.14
CA ASP A 99 1.26 16.61 -6.88
C ASP A 99 0.56 17.19 -8.14
N PRO A 100 0.58 18.52 -8.37
CA PRO A 100 -0.18 19.14 -9.44
C PRO A 100 0.37 18.86 -10.85
N GLU A 101 1.65 18.48 -10.97
CA GLU A 101 2.31 18.26 -12.27
C GLU A 101 2.35 16.79 -12.65
N THR A 102 2.73 15.94 -11.69
CA THR A 102 2.89 14.50 -11.87
C THR A 102 1.63 13.72 -11.52
N HIS A 103 0.67 14.33 -10.82
CA HIS A 103 -0.54 13.69 -10.31
C HIS A 103 -0.22 12.44 -9.47
N LEU A 104 0.94 12.40 -8.81
CA LEU A 104 1.33 11.31 -7.92
C LEU A 104 0.91 11.63 -6.49
N PRO A 105 0.14 10.74 -5.82
CA PRO A 105 -0.21 10.90 -4.43
C PRO A 105 0.94 10.50 -3.49
N THR A 106 1.09 11.21 -2.38
CA THR A 106 2.01 10.87 -1.28
C THR A 106 1.28 10.97 0.06
N VAL A 107 1.32 9.90 0.85
CA VAL A 107 0.71 9.85 2.19
C VAL A 107 1.61 10.58 3.19
N THR A 108 1.04 11.43 4.04
CA THR A 108 1.75 12.16 5.08
C THR A 108 1.61 11.47 6.44
N ASP A 109 2.38 11.92 7.45
CA ASP A 109 2.34 11.33 8.80
C ASP A 109 1.00 11.55 9.54
N SER A 110 0.15 12.45 9.04
CA SER A 110 -1.21 12.66 9.57
C SER A 110 -2.19 11.53 9.24
N CYS A 111 -1.75 10.50 8.51
CA CYS A 111 -2.53 9.30 8.20
C CYS A 111 -2.92 8.54 9.48
N THR A 112 -4.21 8.22 9.61
CA THR A 112 -4.76 7.50 10.76
C THR A 112 -4.99 6.02 10.50
N GLY A 113 -4.68 5.52 9.31
CA GLY A 113 -4.87 4.11 8.99
C GLY A 113 -6.33 3.69 8.72
N CYS A 114 -7.25 4.62 8.47
CA CYS A 114 -8.68 4.32 8.29
C CYS A 114 -9.03 3.42 7.08
N ASN A 115 -8.06 3.09 6.23
CA ASN A 115 -8.18 2.19 5.08
C ASN A 115 -9.09 2.65 3.92
N LEU A 116 -9.76 3.81 4.01
CA LEU A 116 -10.67 4.27 2.96
C LEU A 116 -9.99 4.49 1.60
N CYS A 117 -8.77 5.02 1.58
CA CYS A 117 -8.03 5.26 0.34
C CYS A 117 -7.69 3.96 -0.40
N LEU A 118 -7.36 2.89 0.33
CA LEU A 118 -7.13 1.56 -0.22
C LEU A 118 -8.42 1.01 -0.83
N SER A 119 -9.53 1.10 -0.12
CA SER A 119 -10.83 0.56 -0.57
C SER A 119 -11.35 1.18 -1.86
N VAL A 120 -10.98 2.43 -2.18
CA VAL A 120 -11.42 3.13 -3.41
C VAL A 120 -10.39 3.08 -4.54
N CYS A 121 -9.20 2.54 -4.29
CA CYS A 121 -8.15 2.49 -5.30
C CYS A 121 -8.54 1.51 -6.42
N PRO A 122 -8.54 1.93 -7.70
CA PRO A 122 -8.92 1.05 -8.80
C PRO A 122 -7.86 0.01 -9.16
N ILE A 123 -6.65 0.12 -8.60
CA ILE A 123 -5.53 -0.78 -8.87
C ILE A 123 -5.28 -1.65 -7.63
N ILE A 124 -5.50 -2.95 -7.77
CA ILE A 124 -5.29 -3.95 -6.71
C ILE A 124 -3.85 -3.85 -6.21
N ASP A 125 -3.68 -3.83 -4.89
CA ASP A 125 -2.40 -3.75 -4.18
C ASP A 125 -1.52 -2.52 -4.47
N CYS A 126 -2.02 -1.51 -5.19
CA CYS A 126 -1.32 -0.23 -5.36
C CYS A 126 -1.16 0.52 -4.03
N ILE A 127 -2.11 0.35 -3.10
CA ILE A 127 -2.05 0.87 -1.75
C ILE A 127 -2.03 -0.31 -0.78
N ARG A 128 -1.12 -0.29 0.20
CA ARG A 128 -1.03 -1.30 1.26
C ARG A 128 -1.06 -0.63 2.61
N MET A 129 -1.59 -1.32 3.61
CA MET A 129 -1.50 -0.91 5.00
C MET A 129 -0.22 -1.49 5.61
N VAL A 130 0.63 -0.64 6.17
CA VAL A 130 1.87 -1.04 6.83
C VAL A 130 1.85 -0.57 8.28
N SER A 131 2.52 -1.28 9.17
CA SER A 131 2.63 -0.88 10.58
C SER A 131 3.19 0.53 10.71
N ARG A 132 2.54 1.35 11.54
CA ARG A 132 2.99 2.71 11.83
C ARG A 132 4.29 2.64 12.62
N THR A 133 5.31 3.38 12.18
CA THR A 133 6.62 3.43 12.85
C THR A 133 6.71 4.53 13.91
N THR A 134 5.79 5.50 13.88
CA THR A 134 5.68 6.60 14.83
C THR A 134 4.56 6.34 15.84
N PRO A 135 4.65 6.85 17.07
CA PRO A 135 3.54 6.78 18.02
C PRO A 135 2.25 7.36 17.40
N TYR A 136 1.11 6.76 17.75
CA TYR A 136 -0.19 7.24 17.31
C TYR A 136 -0.86 8.07 18.40
N GLU A 137 -1.17 9.32 18.08
CA GLU A 137 -1.90 10.23 18.95
C GLU A 137 -3.26 10.58 18.30
N PRO A 138 -4.39 10.16 18.90
CA PRO A 138 -5.71 10.49 18.37
C PRO A 138 -5.97 12.00 18.39
N LYS A 139 -6.36 12.56 17.24
CA LYS A 139 -6.73 13.97 17.13
C LYS A 139 -8.07 14.23 17.82
N ARG A 140 -8.02 14.87 18.99
CA ARG A 140 -9.22 15.18 19.80
C ARG A 140 -9.92 16.48 19.38
N GLY A 141 -9.29 17.32 18.56
CA GLY A 141 -9.81 18.61 18.10
C GLY A 141 -9.72 19.71 19.18
N LEU A 142 -10.18 19.42 20.40
CA LEU A 142 -10.05 20.26 21.57
C LEU A 142 -9.19 19.57 22.65
N PRO A 143 -8.51 20.34 23.52
CA PRO A 143 -7.83 19.77 24.68
C PRO A 143 -8.80 19.00 25.56
N LEU A 144 -8.35 17.88 26.11
CA LEU A 144 -9.12 17.14 27.11
C LEU A 144 -9.25 18.01 28.37
N ALA A 145 -10.48 18.21 28.86
CA ALA A 145 -10.75 19.04 30.05
C ALA A 145 -10.14 18.44 31.33
N VAL A 146 -9.82 17.16 31.31
CA VAL A 146 -9.15 16.47 32.39
C VAL A 146 -7.67 16.42 32.04
N ASN A 147 -6.83 17.10 32.82
CA ASN A 147 -5.42 16.77 32.87
C ASN A 147 -5.36 15.26 33.16
N PRO A 148 -4.63 14.46 32.37
CA PRO A 148 -4.33 13.10 32.78
C PRO A 148 -3.44 13.23 34.01
N MET A 149 -4.05 13.25 35.20
CA MET A 149 -3.31 13.08 36.44
C MET A 149 -2.66 11.70 36.36
N CYS A 150 -1.33 11.73 36.52
CA CYS A 150 -0.48 10.57 36.72
C CYS A 150 -1.05 9.59 37.73
#